data_AF-A0A383D549-F1
#
_entry.id   AF-A0A383D549-F1
#
_cell.length_a   1.000
_cell.length_b   1.000
_cell.length_c   1.000
_cell.angle_alpha   90.00
_cell.angle_beta   90.00
_cell.angle_gamma   90.00
#
_symmetry.space_group_name_H-M   'P 1'
#
loop_
_entity.id
_entity.type
_entity.pdbx_description
1 polymer ?
#
loop_
_entity_poly.entity_id
_entity_poly.type
_entity_poly.pdbx_seq_one_letter_code
_entity_poly.pdbx_strand_id
1 'polypeptide(L)'
;MQRLTLGHSPDPDDAFMFYAMAKGLIDSHGYDFEHILQDIQTLNERATRGELDITAISIHAYASVSSDYALLPTGASMGDGYGPMLVASEIILREEIGNKKIAVPG
;
A
#
# COMPACT_ATOMS: atom_id res chain seq x y z
N MET A 1 15.86 -6.17 21.50
CA MET A 1 15.15 -6.15 20.21
C MET A 1 14.08 -5.08 20.30
N GLN A 2 14.11 -4.11 19.41
CA GLN A 2 13.04 -3.10 19.31
C GLN A 2 11.97 -3.65 18.37
N ARG A 3 10.72 -3.73 18.84
CA ARG A 3 9.58 -4.17 18.03
C ARG A 3 8.98 -2.98 17.29
N LEU A 4 8.71 -3.15 16.00
CA LEU A 4 8.09 -2.18 15.12
C LEU A 4 6.88 -2.83 14.43
N THR A 5 5.82 -2.06 14.24
CA THR A 5 4.66 -2.46 13.46
C THR A 5 4.88 -2.16 11.97
N LEU A 6 4.59 -3.15 11.13
CA LEU A 6 4.75 -3.08 9.67
C LEU A 6 3.41 -3.40 8.98
N GLY A 7 2.70 -2.35 8.57
CA GLY A 7 1.47 -2.46 7.79
C GLY A 7 1.76 -2.72 6.31
N HIS A 8 1.18 -3.77 5.75
CA HIS A 8 1.21 -4.02 4.31
C HIS A 8 -0.03 -4.80 3.88
N SER A 9 -0.32 -4.81 2.58
CA SER A 9 -1.47 -5.53 2.07
C SER A 9 -1.25 -7.05 2.14
N PRO A 10 -2.34 -7.84 2.14
CA PRO A 10 -2.27 -9.28 1.95
C PRO A 10 -2.07 -9.66 0.46
N ASP A 11 -1.73 -8.71 -0.41
CA ASP A 11 -1.58 -8.96 -1.84
C ASP A 11 -0.28 -9.74 -2.15
N PRO A 12 -0.24 -10.52 -3.25
CA PRO A 12 0.89 -11.38 -3.56
C PRO A 12 2.24 -10.65 -3.70
N ASP A 13 2.25 -9.42 -4.19
CA ASP A 13 3.44 -8.60 -4.35
C ASP A 13 4.01 -8.14 -3.02
N ASP A 14 3.17 -7.68 -2.07
CA ASP A 14 3.59 -7.37 -0.71
C ASP A 14 4.05 -8.63 0.04
N ALA A 15 3.32 -9.74 -0.12
CA ALA A 15 3.72 -11.01 0.46
C ALA A 15 5.10 -11.47 -0.05
N PHE A 16 5.38 -11.29 -1.34
CA PHE A 16 6.68 -11.57 -1.92
C PHE A 16 7.76 -10.63 -1.35
N MET A 17 7.48 -9.33 -1.29
CA MET A 17 8.41 -8.31 -0.82
C MET A 17 8.85 -8.53 0.63
N PHE A 18 7.92 -8.89 1.51
CA PHE A 18 8.18 -9.02 2.94
C PHE A 18 8.44 -10.47 3.41
N TYR A 19 8.38 -11.46 2.50
CA TYR A 19 8.52 -12.89 2.85
C TYR A 19 9.77 -13.20 3.69
N ALA A 20 10.93 -12.73 3.25
CA ALA A 20 12.20 -13.05 3.92
C ALA A 20 12.26 -12.46 5.33
N MET A 21 11.68 -11.28 5.53
CA MET A 21 11.54 -10.63 6.84
C MET A 21 10.59 -11.42 7.74
N ALA A 22 9.39 -11.74 7.24
CA ALA A 22 8.36 -12.49 7.98
C ALA A 22 8.79 -13.91 8.38
N LYS A 23 9.73 -14.51 7.64
CA LYS A 23 10.28 -15.84 7.91
C LYS A 23 11.62 -15.83 8.63
N GLY A 24 12.15 -14.65 8.99
CA GLY A 24 13.46 -14.54 9.66
C GLY A 24 14.63 -15.07 8.81
N LEU A 25 14.52 -14.95 7.48
CA LEU A 25 15.53 -15.42 6.52
C LEU A 25 16.61 -14.36 6.23
N ILE A 26 16.46 -13.16 6.78
CA ILE A 26 17.42 -12.06 6.69
C ILE A 26 17.70 -11.51 8.09
N ASP A 27 18.89 -10.94 8.28
CA ASP A 27 19.24 -10.24 9.52
C ASP A 27 18.38 -8.97 9.63
N SER A 28 17.58 -8.89 10.69
CA SER A 28 16.77 -7.72 11.02
C SER A 28 17.55 -6.68 11.83
N HIS A 29 18.86 -6.86 12.02
CA HIS A 29 19.76 -5.94 12.70
C HIS A 29 19.28 -5.53 14.10
N GLY A 30 18.65 -6.46 14.83
CA GLY A 30 18.13 -6.22 16.18
C GLY A 30 16.70 -5.66 16.26
N TYR A 31 16.01 -5.54 15.12
CA TYR A 31 14.58 -5.21 15.05
C TYR A 31 13.71 -6.46 15.02
N ASP A 32 12.49 -6.35 15.56
CA ASP A 32 11.42 -7.33 15.44
C ASP A 32 10.24 -6.67 14.72
N PHE A 33 9.64 -7.34 13.75
CA PHE A 33 8.57 -6.78 12.93
C PHE A 33 7.24 -7.49 13.19
N GLU A 34 6.26 -6.74 13.69
CA GLU A 34 4.88 -7.17 13.78
C GLU A 34 4.16 -6.84 12.48
N HIS A 35 3.91 -7.87 11.66
CA HIS A 35 3.22 -7.72 10.39
C HIS A 35 1.72 -7.50 10.60
N ILE A 36 1.20 -6.38 10.11
CA ILE A 36 -0.23 -6.04 10.14
C ILE A 36 -0.77 -6.07 8.72
N LEU A 37 -1.54 -7.12 8.40
CA LEU A 37 -2.12 -7.34 7.07
C LEU A 37 -3.48 -6.68 6.95
N GLN A 38 -3.59 -5.62 6.15
CA GLN A 38 -4.85 -4.90 5.89
C GLN A 38 -4.89 -4.36 4.46
N ASP A 39 -6.08 -4.12 3.92
CA ASP A 39 -6.21 -3.51 2.60
C ASP A 39 -5.58 -2.11 2.55
N ILE A 40 -5.16 -1.68 1.36
CA ILE A 40 -4.43 -0.43 1.18
C ILE A 40 -5.23 0.81 1.62
N GLN A 41 -6.57 0.79 1.50
CA GLN A 41 -7.39 1.92 1.91
C GLN A 41 -7.47 2.02 3.44
N THR A 42 -7.63 0.91 4.13
CA THR A 42 -7.51 0.86 5.59
C THR A 42 -6.13 1.36 6.04
N LEU A 43 -5.04 0.94 5.39
CA LEU A 43 -3.70 1.42 5.70
C LEU A 43 -3.54 2.93 5.45
N ASN A 44 -4.07 3.45 4.35
CA ASN A 44 -4.10 4.89 4.05
C ASN A 44 -4.79 5.67 5.19
N GLU A 45 -5.95 5.20 5.67
CA GLU A 45 -6.67 5.84 6.76
C GLU A 45 -5.90 5.77 8.08
N ARG A 46 -5.28 4.62 8.41
CA ARG A 46 -4.47 4.45 9.62
C ARG A 46 -3.23 5.33 9.62
N ALA A 47 -2.62 5.57 8.45
CA ALA A 47 -1.51 6.49 8.29
C ALA A 47 -1.89 7.93 8.70
N THR A 48 -3.11 8.39 8.38
CA THR A 48 -3.58 9.73 8.81
C THR A 48 -3.70 9.88 10.33
N ARG A 49 -3.69 8.77 11.07
CA ARG A 49 -3.76 8.73 12.54
C ARG A 49 -2.42 8.35 13.18
N GLY A 50 -1.37 8.13 12.39
CA GLY A 50 -0.04 7.81 12.91
C GLY A 50 0.02 6.47 13.67
N GLU A 51 -0.84 5.50 13.34
CA GLU A 51 -1.03 4.30 14.15
C GLU A 51 0.05 3.22 13.99
N LEU A 52 0.86 3.29 12.92
CA LEU A 52 1.83 2.28 12.56
C LEU A 52 3.22 2.90 12.40
N ASP A 53 4.26 2.19 12.84
CA ASP A 53 5.65 2.64 12.71
C ASP A 53 6.09 2.67 11.25
N ILE A 54 5.68 1.65 10.48
CA ILE A 54 5.96 1.50 9.05
C ILE A 54 4.66 1.03 8.38
N THR A 55 4.27 1.66 7.26
CA THR A 55 3.06 1.26 6.53
C THR A 55 3.24 1.41 5.03
N ALA A 56 2.74 0.43 4.26
CA ALA A 56 2.41 0.63 2.87
C ALA A 56 1.35 1.73 2.76
N ILE A 57 1.47 2.56 1.73
CA ILE A 57 0.61 3.72 1.52
C ILE A 57 0.51 4.00 0.03
N SER A 58 -0.68 4.42 -0.42
CA SER A 58 -0.85 4.97 -1.76
C SER A 58 -0.08 6.28 -1.88
N ILE A 59 0.66 6.50 -2.97
CA ILE A 59 1.44 7.74 -3.14
C ILE A 59 0.58 9.01 -3.09
N HIS A 60 -0.70 8.90 -3.50
CA HIS A 60 -1.70 9.95 -3.33
C HIS A 60 -1.93 10.28 -1.84
N ALA A 61 -2.14 9.27 -1.00
CA ALA A 61 -2.38 9.43 0.43
C ALA A 61 -1.12 9.92 1.16
N TYR A 62 0.08 9.54 0.72
CA TYR A 62 1.32 10.03 1.33
C TYR A 62 1.42 11.56 1.35
N ALA A 63 0.91 12.25 0.33
CA ALA A 63 0.95 13.71 0.26
C ALA A 63 0.23 14.39 1.45
N SER A 64 -0.74 13.73 2.10
CA SER A 64 -1.45 14.29 3.26
C SER A 64 -0.78 13.99 4.60
N VAL A 65 0.17 13.05 4.64
CA VAL A 65 0.85 12.60 5.89
C VAL A 65 2.37 12.81 5.84
N SER A 66 2.87 13.55 4.85
CA SER A 66 4.31 13.76 4.63
C SER A 66 5.02 14.56 5.74
N SER A 67 4.28 15.16 6.66
CA SER A 67 4.82 15.79 7.87
C SER A 67 5.23 14.77 8.93
N ASP A 68 4.56 13.62 8.95
CA ASP A 68 4.66 12.62 10.02
C ASP A 68 5.40 11.37 9.56
N TYR A 69 5.39 11.09 8.26
CA TYR A 69 6.04 9.95 7.64
C TYR A 69 7.10 10.37 6.62
N ALA A 70 8.14 9.55 6.51
CA ALA A 70 9.13 9.63 5.44
C ALA A 70 8.98 8.44 4.48
N LEU A 71 9.16 8.66 3.18
CA LEU A 71 9.21 7.57 2.20
C LEU A 71 10.53 6.81 2.32
N LEU A 72 10.43 5.48 2.36
CA LEU A 72 11.59 4.61 2.23
C LEU A 72 12.09 4.58 0.78
N PRO A 73 13.41 4.41 0.56
CA PRO A 73 13.97 4.31 -0.79
C PRO A 73 13.67 2.96 -1.47
N THR A 74 13.00 2.04 -0.79
CA THR A 74 12.68 0.69 -1.25
C THR A 74 11.23 0.35 -0.92
N GLY A 75 10.68 -0.65 -1.62
CA GLY A 75 9.34 -1.20 -1.37
C GLY A 75 8.19 -0.48 -2.07
N ALA A 76 8.48 0.48 -2.96
CA ALA A 76 7.45 1.09 -3.80
C ALA A 76 7.02 0.14 -4.94
N SER A 77 5.71 0.07 -5.19
CA SER A 77 5.13 -0.52 -6.40
C SER A 77 4.95 0.58 -7.46
N MET A 78 5.59 0.41 -8.62
CA MET A 78 5.62 1.42 -9.69
C MET A 78 5.30 0.79 -11.03
N GLY A 79 4.30 1.35 -11.73
CA GLY A 79 3.95 0.97 -13.09
C GLY A 79 4.76 1.74 -14.12
N ASP A 80 5.30 1.03 -15.12
CA ASP A 80 5.90 1.61 -16.32
C ASP A 80 5.23 1.00 -17.56
N GLY A 81 4.39 1.79 -18.22
CA GLY A 81 3.53 1.32 -19.32
C GLY A 81 2.31 0.51 -18.88
N TYR A 82 2.04 0.39 -17.58
CA TYR A 82 0.86 -0.28 -17.02
C TYR A 82 0.36 0.40 -15.74
N GLY A 83 -0.89 0.14 -15.35
CA GLY A 83 -1.49 0.71 -14.14
C GLY A 83 -2.97 0.35 -13.98
N PRO A 84 -3.67 0.99 -13.03
CA PRO A 84 -5.10 0.80 -12.83
C PRO A 84 -5.90 1.05 -14.12
N MET A 85 -6.91 0.22 -14.37
CA MET A 85 -7.75 0.30 -15.57
C MET A 85 -9.23 0.40 -15.18
N LEU A 86 -9.99 1.17 -15.96
CA LEU A 86 -11.44 1.07 -15.95
C LEU A 86 -11.89 -0.07 -16.85
N VAL A 87 -12.75 -0.94 -16.33
CA VAL A 87 -13.34 -2.05 -17.07
C VAL A 87 -14.87 -1.97 -17.00
N ALA A 88 -15.54 -2.42 -18.05
CA ALA A 88 -16.98 -2.47 -18.13
C ALA A 88 -17.42 -3.74 -18.87
N SER A 89 -18.63 -4.23 -18.59
CA SER A 89 -19.22 -5.37 -19.29
C SER A 89 -19.61 -5.05 -20.74
N GLU A 90 -19.70 -3.76 -21.07
CA GLU A 90 -20.07 -3.24 -22.38
C GLU A 90 -19.07 -2.16 -22.82
N ILE A 91 -19.02 -1.89 -24.12
CA ILE A 91 -18.23 -0.77 -24.65
C ILE A 91 -18.93 0.52 -24.26
N ILE A 92 -18.21 1.39 -23.54
CA ILE A 92 -18.67 2.72 -23.15
C ILE A 92 -17.75 3.72 -23.82
N LEU A 93 -18.32 4.70 -24.52
CA LEU A 93 -17.54 5.76 -25.14
C LEU A 93 -16.96 6.67 -24.07
N ARG A 94 -15.78 7.25 -24.33
CA ARG A 94 -15.05 8.06 -23.34
C ARG A 94 -15.89 9.23 -22.82
N GLU A 95 -16.69 9.82 -23.70
CA GLU A 95 -17.55 10.97 -23.41
C GLU A 95 -18.70 10.60 -22.46
N GLU A 96 -19.08 9.33 -22.40
CA GLU A 96 -20.18 8.84 -21.58
C GLU A 96 -19.74 8.45 -20.17
N ILE A 97 -18.43 8.23 -19.95
CA ILE A 97 -17.87 7.72 -18.68
C ILE A 97 -18.27 8.62 -17.50
N GLY A 98 -18.25 9.95 -17.68
CA GLY A 98 -18.58 10.92 -16.62
C GLY A 98 -20.03 10.81 -16.11
N ASN A 99 -20.93 10.17 -16.87
CA ASN A 99 -22.31 9.95 -16.50
C ASN A 99 -22.57 8.53 -15.96
N LYS A 100 -21.52 7.71 -15.81
CA LYS A 100 -21.64 6.35 -15.27
C LYS A 100 -21.31 6.35 -13.78
N LYS A 101 -21.95 5.45 -13.05
CA LYS A 101 -21.55 5.14 -11.68
C LYS A 101 -20.33 4.21 -11.73
N ILE A 102 -19.23 4.64 -11.13
CA ILE A 102 -17.97 3.91 -11.11
C ILE A 102 -17.75 3.38 -9.69
N ALA A 103 -17.50 2.07 -9.57
CA ALA A 103 -17.02 1.50 -8.31
C ALA A 103 -15.54 1.86 -8.17
N VAL A 104 -15.17 2.43 -7.01
CA VAL A 104 -13.80 2.78 -6.67
C VAL A 104 -13.33 1.94 -5.49
N PRO A 105 -12.06 1.47 -5.47
CA PRO A 105 -11.57 0.57 -4.43
C PRO A 105 -11.26 1.26 -3.09
N GLY A 106 -11.20 2.60 -3.07
CA GLY A 106 -10.85 3.42 -1.92
C GLY A 106 -10.68 4.87 -2.34
#